data_AF-A0A542XM16-F1
#
_entry.id   AF-A0A542XM16-F1
#
_cell.length_a   1.000
_cell.length_b   1.000
_cell.length_c   1.000
_cell.angle_alpha   90.00
_cell.angle_beta   90.00
_cell.angle_gamma   90.00
#
_symmetry.space_group_name_H-M   'P 1'
#
loop_
_entity.id
_entity.type
_entity.pdbx_description
1 polymer ?
#
loop_
_entity_poly.entity_id
_entity_poly.type
_entity_poly.pdbx_seq_one_letter_code
_entity_poly.pdbx_strand_id
1 'polypeptide(L)'
;MRAGLWLPPGVNPTAVLRLLQRGWPGVRAEQVAPPVVPGGTATTLALLPTQPDWLPLVDDPPSPITTRFEGSRPEDDRLRAVFDGLASAGRTGGGLLQVHISRAPAHRMRALRRASTHPERARKTRGASRAVGLLADGLRALILGVLNVVTPSPSGSGGSRRTTHDPYLAELARQARGKLSAAPHLLVAVYATGAGPTKAAALSAAADITSGFGLLSAHFTRRRMRGGTTAAAQRWVPETRMSLAAVGEAAALAGLPAEPAAYGLPAAASRRRPGGRDVFRTGPAPPKPADDPGDKPTVWSIP
;
A
#
# COMPACT_ATOMS: atom_id res chain seq x y z
N MET A 1 -15.18 -17.56 2.08
CA MET A 1 -14.27 -16.55 1.46
C MET A 1 -13.04 -17.26 0.94
N ARG A 2 -12.40 -16.80 -0.15
CA ARG A 2 -11.14 -17.40 -0.65
C ARG A 2 -10.07 -16.31 -0.69
N ALA A 3 -8.91 -16.58 -0.11
CA ALA A 3 -7.72 -15.75 -0.22
C ALA A 3 -6.66 -16.52 -1.01
N GLY A 4 -5.90 -15.82 -1.84
CA GLY A 4 -4.87 -16.43 -2.67
C GLY A 4 -3.78 -15.44 -2.99
N LEU A 5 -2.58 -15.96 -3.23
CA LEU A 5 -1.43 -15.19 -3.67
C LEU A 5 -1.18 -15.49 -5.15
N TRP A 6 -1.15 -14.44 -5.97
CA TRP A 6 -0.68 -14.57 -7.34
C TRP A 6 0.84 -14.39 -7.39
N LEU A 7 1.53 -15.30 -8.08
CA LEU A 7 2.97 -15.26 -8.25
C LEU A 7 3.33 -14.91 -9.70
N PRO A 8 4.30 -14.00 -9.93
CA PRO A 8 4.83 -13.76 -11.26
C PRO A 8 5.40 -15.03 -11.91
N PRO A 9 5.37 -15.13 -13.24
CA PRO A 9 6.05 -16.21 -13.95
C PRO A 9 7.55 -16.17 -13.61
N GLY A 10 8.14 -17.33 -13.32
CA GLY A 10 9.54 -17.46 -12.92
C GLY A 10 9.79 -17.44 -11.40
N VAL A 11 8.78 -17.12 -10.57
CA VAL A 11 8.91 -17.30 -9.11
C VAL A 11 8.60 -18.76 -8.76
N ASN A 12 9.55 -19.43 -8.11
CA ASN A 12 9.37 -20.82 -7.67
C ASN A 12 8.26 -20.91 -6.58
N PRO A 13 7.12 -21.58 -6.86
CA PRO A 13 6.01 -21.67 -5.91
C PRO A 13 6.38 -22.42 -4.62
N THR A 14 7.25 -23.43 -4.71
CA THR A 14 7.72 -24.21 -3.56
C THR A 14 8.55 -23.34 -2.62
N ALA A 15 9.38 -22.44 -3.15
CA ALA A 15 10.16 -21.50 -2.34
C ALA A 15 9.24 -20.54 -1.57
N VAL A 16 8.20 -20.03 -2.23
CA VAL A 16 7.18 -19.18 -1.59
C VAL A 16 6.41 -19.95 -0.53
N LEU A 17 5.99 -21.19 -0.80
CA LEU A 17 5.28 -22.01 0.17
C LEU A 17 6.13 -22.27 1.41
N ARG A 18 7.43 -22.56 1.26
CA ARG A 18 8.36 -22.71 2.40
C ARG A 18 8.45 -21.43 3.22
N LEU A 19 8.48 -20.25 2.57
CA LEU A 19 8.48 -18.96 3.28
C LEU A 19 7.15 -18.72 4.01
N LEU A 20 6.03 -19.02 3.37
CA LEU A 20 4.71 -18.92 3.99
C LEU A 20 4.60 -19.86 5.19
N GLN A 21 5.02 -21.12 5.08
CA GLN A 21 5.01 -22.08 6.18
C GLN A 21 5.94 -21.66 7.33
N ARG A 22 7.05 -20.98 7.03
CA ARG A 22 7.94 -20.42 8.05
C ARG A 22 7.30 -19.22 8.77
N GLY A 23 6.66 -18.32 8.04
CA GLY A 23 6.01 -17.12 8.59
C GLY A 23 4.65 -17.40 9.24
N TRP A 24 3.97 -18.44 8.77
CA TRP A 24 2.65 -18.86 9.19
C TRP A 24 2.61 -20.40 9.26
N PRO A 25 3.05 -20.97 10.40
CA PRO A 25 3.03 -22.42 10.61
C PRO A 25 1.63 -23.00 10.40
N GLY A 26 1.55 -24.02 9.54
CA GLY A 26 0.31 -24.72 9.22
C GLY A 26 -0.54 -24.09 8.11
N VAL A 27 -0.06 -23.04 7.45
CA VAL A 27 -0.67 -22.57 6.19
C VAL A 27 -0.73 -23.73 5.17
N ARG A 28 -1.93 -23.98 4.66
CA ARG A 28 -2.14 -24.89 3.53
C ARG A 28 -2.33 -24.03 2.30
N ALA A 29 -1.52 -24.27 1.27
CA ALA A 29 -1.66 -23.60 -0.01
C ALA A 29 -1.86 -24.65 -1.09
N GLU A 30 -2.82 -24.40 -1.95
CA GLU A 30 -3.09 -25.17 -3.15
C GLU A 30 -2.93 -24.24 -4.35
N GLN A 31 -2.32 -24.75 -5.41
CA GLN A 31 -2.28 -24.02 -6.67
C GLN A 31 -3.66 -24.14 -7.31
N VAL A 32 -4.35 -23.01 -7.43
CA VAL A 32 -5.70 -22.94 -8.00
C VAL A 32 -5.74 -21.99 -9.18
N ALA A 33 -6.75 -22.17 -10.04
CA ALA A 33 -7.06 -21.18 -11.06
C ALA A 33 -7.34 -19.82 -10.40
N PRO A 34 -6.96 -18.68 -11.04
CA PRO A 34 -7.22 -17.37 -10.48
C PRO A 34 -8.72 -17.16 -10.22
N PRO A 35 -9.10 -16.43 -9.15
CA PRO A 35 -10.50 -16.17 -8.88
C PRO A 35 -11.10 -15.37 -10.04
N VAL A 36 -12.25 -15.83 -10.52
CA VAL A 36 -13.08 -15.17 -11.53
C VAL A 36 -14.30 -14.63 -10.82
N VAL A 37 -14.67 -13.39 -11.11
CA VAL A 37 -15.92 -12.81 -10.61
C VAL A 37 -17.06 -13.38 -11.46
N PRO A 38 -18.02 -14.13 -10.88
CA PRO A 38 -19.10 -14.78 -11.62
C PRO A 38 -19.94 -13.79 -12.44
N GLY A 39 -20.59 -14.30 -13.49
CA GLY A 39 -21.23 -13.53 -14.56
C GLY A 39 -22.19 -12.41 -14.12
N GLY A 40 -22.34 -11.41 -15.00
CA GLY A 40 -23.14 -10.21 -14.78
C GLY A 40 -22.37 -8.94 -15.17
N THR A 41 -22.84 -7.79 -14.69
CA THR A 41 -22.09 -6.54 -14.83
C THR A 41 -21.02 -6.48 -13.73
N ALA A 42 -19.77 -6.15 -14.08
CA ALA A 42 -18.71 -5.92 -13.10
C ALA A 42 -18.20 -4.47 -13.12
N THR A 43 -17.94 -3.92 -11.95
CA THR A 43 -17.31 -2.60 -11.79
C THR A 43 -16.11 -2.71 -10.86
N THR A 44 -14.99 -2.11 -11.29
CA THR A 44 -13.76 -2.05 -10.50
C THR A 44 -13.50 -0.63 -10.05
N LEU A 45 -13.24 -0.46 -8.76
CA LEU A 45 -12.79 0.77 -8.13
C LEU A 45 -11.34 0.62 -7.69
N ALA A 46 -10.52 1.60 -8.06
CA ALA A 46 -9.18 1.76 -7.52
C ALA A 46 -9.21 2.66 -6.29
N LEU A 47 -8.59 2.20 -5.21
CA LEU A 47 -8.30 3.02 -4.04
C LEU A 47 -7.03 3.83 -4.31
N LEU A 48 -7.13 5.16 -4.23
CA LEU A 48 -6.02 6.07 -4.52
C LEU A 48 -5.77 6.96 -3.29
N PRO A 49 -4.51 7.10 -2.84
CA PRO A 49 -4.21 8.08 -1.82
C PRO A 49 -4.40 9.49 -2.37
N THR A 50 -4.91 10.39 -1.53
CA THR A 50 -5.05 11.82 -1.84
C THR A 50 -3.79 12.59 -1.46
N GLN A 51 -3.01 12.05 -0.53
CA GLN A 51 -1.72 12.57 -0.10
C GLN A 51 -0.55 12.12 -0.99
N PRO A 52 0.59 12.83 -0.98
CA PRO A 52 1.81 12.39 -1.63
C PRO A 52 2.34 11.06 -1.09
N ASP A 53 2.89 10.22 -1.97
CA ASP A 53 3.43 8.89 -1.64
C ASP A 53 4.54 8.88 -0.56
N TRP A 54 5.17 10.01 -0.27
CA TRP A 54 6.20 10.12 0.76
C TRP A 54 5.64 10.38 2.18
N LEU A 55 4.34 10.63 2.30
CA LEU A 55 3.62 10.61 3.58
C LEU A 55 3.03 9.24 3.88
N PRO A 56 2.74 8.92 5.16
CA PRO A 56 2.10 7.67 5.52
C PRO A 56 0.78 7.45 4.76
N LEU A 57 0.57 6.21 4.30
CA LEU A 57 -0.69 5.81 3.65
C LEU A 57 -1.76 5.39 4.65
N VAL A 58 -1.33 4.96 5.84
CA VAL A 58 -2.18 4.45 6.92
C VAL A 58 -1.78 5.22 8.18
N ASP A 59 -2.77 5.68 8.95
CA ASP A 59 -2.53 6.62 10.04
C ASP A 59 -1.83 5.94 11.23
N ASP A 60 -2.26 4.73 11.62
CA ASP A 60 -1.47 3.82 12.46
C ASP A 60 -1.28 2.46 11.76
N PRO A 61 -0.16 2.26 11.04
CA PRO A 61 0.17 0.93 10.57
C PRO A 61 0.45 0.03 11.79
N PRO A 62 0.09 -1.27 11.74
CA PRO A 62 0.38 -2.19 12.82
C PRO A 62 1.88 -2.16 13.11
N SER A 63 2.24 -1.92 14.38
CA SER A 63 3.63 -1.91 14.81
C SER A 63 4.31 -3.24 14.44
N PRO A 64 5.60 -3.22 14.04
CA PRO A 64 6.37 -4.45 13.92
C PRO A 64 6.32 -5.16 15.26
N ILE A 65 5.69 -6.34 15.26
CA ILE A 65 5.29 -7.12 16.43
C ILE A 65 6.50 -7.37 17.34
N THR A 66 6.67 -6.53 18.36
CA THR A 66 7.64 -6.71 19.45
C THR A 66 6.98 -7.07 20.78
N THR A 67 5.67 -6.84 20.92
CA THR A 67 4.91 -7.24 22.10
C THR A 67 4.19 -8.55 21.84
N ARG A 68 4.22 -9.44 22.85
CA ARG A 68 3.38 -10.64 22.90
C ARG A 68 1.97 -10.24 22.50
N PHE A 69 1.45 -10.89 21.48
CA PHE A 69 0.09 -10.72 20.97
C PHE A 69 -0.87 -11.38 21.96
N GLU A 70 -0.95 -10.81 23.16
CA GLU A 70 -1.83 -11.22 24.23
C GLU A 70 -3.18 -10.53 23.95
N GLY A 71 -3.98 -11.20 23.10
CA GLY A 71 -5.33 -10.78 22.74
C GLY A 71 -5.40 -9.62 21.75
N SER A 72 -5.32 -9.89 20.44
CA SER A 72 -6.02 -8.99 19.51
C SER A 72 -7.50 -9.14 19.77
N ARG A 73 -8.15 -8.08 20.24
CA ARG A 73 -9.60 -8.09 20.32
C ARG A 73 -10.14 -8.05 18.88
N PRO A 74 -11.30 -8.66 18.60
CA PRO A 74 -11.95 -8.56 17.29
C PRO A 74 -12.29 -7.12 16.87
N GLU A 75 -12.20 -6.17 17.81
CA GLU A 75 -12.30 -4.72 17.65
C GLU A 75 -11.05 -4.11 17.00
N ASP A 76 -9.90 -4.79 17.03
CA ASP A 76 -8.62 -4.32 16.48
C ASP A 76 -8.44 -4.71 14.99
N ASP A 77 -9.33 -5.53 14.42
CA ASP A 77 -9.26 -5.91 13.00
C ASP A 77 -9.81 -4.79 12.12
N ARG A 78 -8.95 -3.79 11.84
CA ARG A 78 -9.26 -2.60 11.04
C ARG A 78 -9.77 -2.93 9.62
N LEU A 79 -9.58 -4.16 9.15
CA LEU A 79 -10.07 -4.62 7.85
C LEU A 79 -11.35 -5.44 7.91
N ARG A 80 -11.92 -5.66 9.09
CA ARG A 80 -13.21 -6.32 9.24
C ARG A 80 -14.29 -5.71 8.35
N ALA A 81 -14.35 -4.37 8.27
CA ALA A 81 -15.26 -3.67 7.38
C ALA A 81 -15.04 -4.00 5.88
N VAL A 82 -13.79 -4.24 5.45
CA VAL A 82 -13.47 -4.66 4.08
C VAL A 82 -13.93 -6.11 3.85
N PHE A 83 -13.73 -6.99 4.83
CA PHE A 83 -14.20 -8.38 4.75
C PHE A 83 -15.73 -8.48 4.78
N ASP A 84 -16.40 -7.67 5.60
CA ASP A 84 -17.86 -7.54 5.62
C ASP A 84 -18.39 -7.02 4.28
N GLY A 85 -17.71 -6.04 3.68
CA GLY A 85 -17.99 -5.56 2.33
C GLY A 85 -17.82 -6.66 1.26
N LEU A 86 -16.78 -7.48 1.35
CA LEU A 86 -16.57 -8.63 0.46
C LEU A 86 -17.63 -9.73 0.65
N ALA A 87 -18.01 -10.01 1.89
CA ALA A 87 -19.09 -10.95 2.21
C ALA A 87 -20.44 -10.44 1.67
N SER A 88 -20.70 -9.14 1.79
CA SER A 88 -21.88 -8.48 1.23
C SER A 88 -21.91 -8.57 -0.30
N ALA A 89 -20.79 -8.22 -0.95
CA ALA A 89 -20.65 -8.34 -2.41
C ALA A 89 -20.87 -9.77 -2.91
N GLY A 90 -20.48 -10.78 -2.11
CA GLY A 90 -20.75 -12.19 -2.38
C GLY A 90 -22.24 -12.53 -2.45
N ARG A 91 -23.09 -11.85 -1.66
CA ARG A 91 -24.55 -12.01 -1.72
C ARG A 91 -25.19 -11.32 -2.93
N THR A 92 -24.52 -10.31 -3.50
CA THR A 92 -25.02 -9.52 -4.65
C THR A 92 -24.62 -10.12 -6.00
N GLY A 93 -23.57 -10.95 -6.04
CA GLY A 93 -23.12 -11.66 -7.25
C GLY A 93 -21.64 -12.05 -7.21
N GLY A 94 -20.81 -11.23 -6.56
CA GLY A 94 -19.41 -11.54 -6.34
C GLY A 94 -18.58 -10.33 -5.94
N GLY A 95 -17.55 -10.56 -5.11
CA GLY A 95 -16.57 -9.55 -4.71
C GLY A 95 -15.15 -10.09 -4.89
N LEU A 96 -14.26 -9.25 -5.43
CA LEU A 96 -12.84 -9.53 -5.56
C LEU A 96 -12.04 -8.32 -5.08
N LEU A 97 -11.17 -8.53 -4.10
CA LEU A 97 -10.16 -7.56 -3.68
C LEU A 97 -8.79 -8.00 -4.21
N GLN A 98 -8.08 -7.07 -4.86
CA GLN A 98 -6.73 -7.28 -5.36
C GLN A 98 -5.81 -6.24 -4.73
N VAL A 99 -4.78 -6.73 -4.03
CA VAL A 99 -3.71 -5.90 -3.49
C VAL A 99 -2.43 -6.26 -4.23
N HIS A 100 -2.02 -5.37 -5.14
CA HIS A 100 -0.82 -5.54 -5.93
C HIS A 100 0.36 -5.00 -5.17
N ILE A 101 1.42 -5.81 -5.05
CA ILE A 101 2.64 -5.46 -4.34
C ILE A 101 3.82 -5.63 -5.29
N SER A 102 4.69 -4.63 -5.37
CA SER A 102 5.96 -4.72 -6.10
C SER A 102 7.08 -4.03 -5.34
N ARG A 103 8.33 -4.25 -5.78
CA ARG A 103 9.49 -3.63 -5.15
C ARG A 103 9.51 -2.12 -5.41
N ALA A 104 9.79 -1.33 -4.37
CA ALA A 104 10.00 0.11 -4.54
C ALA A 104 11.27 0.40 -5.37
N PRO A 105 11.17 1.15 -6.47
CA PRO A 105 12.34 1.51 -7.26
C PRO A 105 13.12 2.67 -6.62
N ALA A 106 14.42 2.73 -6.96
CA ALA A 106 15.36 3.66 -6.33
C ALA A 106 14.98 5.14 -6.48
N HIS A 107 14.27 5.53 -7.55
CA HIS A 107 13.88 6.92 -7.76
C HIS A 107 12.76 7.36 -6.80
N ARG A 108 11.80 6.47 -6.48
CA ARG A 108 10.76 6.71 -5.46
C ARG A 108 11.38 6.85 -4.07
N MET A 109 12.39 6.03 -3.77
CA MET A 109 13.16 6.14 -2.52
C MET A 109 13.96 7.43 -2.43
N ARG A 110 14.54 7.90 -3.54
CA ARG A 110 15.22 9.20 -3.60
C ARG A 110 14.24 10.36 -3.32
N ALA A 111 13.01 10.28 -3.83
CA ALA A 111 11.98 11.28 -3.54
C ALA A 111 11.59 11.29 -2.04
N LEU A 112 11.41 10.12 -1.42
CA LEU A 112 11.14 10.01 0.02
C LEU A 112 12.30 10.56 0.88
N ARG A 113 13.55 10.24 0.53
CA ARG A 113 14.75 10.81 1.21
C ARG A 113 14.85 12.32 1.03
N ARG A 114 14.38 12.87 -0.09
CA ARG A 114 14.32 14.31 -0.28
C ARG A 114 13.24 14.94 0.60
N ALA A 115 12.06 14.31 0.69
CA ALA A 115 10.95 14.78 1.52
C ALA A 115 11.28 14.82 3.02
N SER A 116 12.17 13.95 3.51
CA SER A 116 12.60 13.93 4.91
C SER A 116 13.44 15.15 5.33
N THR A 117 13.95 15.92 4.38
CA THR A 117 14.77 17.12 4.62
C THR A 117 14.15 18.38 4.03
N HIS A 118 13.54 18.26 2.85
CA HIS A 118 12.97 19.35 2.07
C HIS A 118 11.58 18.95 1.52
N PRO A 119 10.57 18.82 2.38
CA PRO A 119 9.22 18.40 1.97
C PRO A 119 8.58 19.34 0.93
N GLU A 120 8.89 20.63 0.98
CA GLU A 120 8.43 21.64 0.03
C GLU A 120 8.95 21.40 -1.41
N ARG A 121 10.12 20.77 -1.55
CA ARG A 121 10.72 20.41 -2.84
C ARG A 121 10.32 19.02 -3.32
N ALA A 122 9.74 18.20 -2.45
CA ALA A 122 9.27 16.85 -2.77
C ALA A 122 7.84 16.82 -3.34
N ARG A 123 7.30 17.98 -3.76
CA ARG A 123 5.91 18.09 -4.26
C ARG A 123 5.64 17.15 -5.45
N LYS A 124 4.48 16.48 -5.34
CA LYS A 124 3.82 15.49 -6.24
C LYS A 124 4.61 15.00 -7.46
N THR A 125 5.29 13.86 -7.32
CA THR A 125 5.51 12.94 -8.45
C THR A 125 4.19 12.22 -8.79
N ARG A 126 3.56 12.65 -9.89
CA ARG A 126 2.34 12.16 -10.59
C ARG A 126 0.98 12.79 -10.21
N GLY A 127 0.44 13.57 -11.16
CA GLY A 127 -0.48 12.99 -12.16
C GLY A 127 -1.89 12.55 -11.70
N ALA A 128 -2.53 13.22 -10.74
CA ALA A 128 -3.98 13.24 -10.61
C ALA A 128 -4.43 14.45 -9.77
N SER A 129 -5.42 15.18 -10.31
CA SER A 129 -6.25 16.23 -9.71
C SER A 129 -5.56 17.45 -9.08
N ARG A 130 -5.30 18.45 -9.93
CA ARG A 130 -5.21 19.88 -9.56
C ARG A 130 -6.46 20.42 -8.85
N ALA A 131 -7.59 19.71 -8.86
CA ALA A 131 -8.88 20.26 -8.44
C ALA A 131 -9.14 20.29 -6.92
N VAL A 132 -8.57 19.36 -6.13
CA VAL A 132 -8.88 19.29 -4.68
C VAL A 132 -7.95 20.18 -3.85
N GLY A 133 -6.71 20.38 -4.28
CA GLY A 133 -5.77 21.29 -3.61
C GLY A 133 -6.16 22.77 -3.75
N LEU A 134 -6.84 23.15 -4.83
CA LEU A 134 -7.25 24.54 -5.07
C LEU A 134 -8.39 25.00 -4.15
N LEU A 135 -9.25 24.09 -3.68
CA LEU A 135 -10.32 24.45 -2.74
C LEU A 135 -9.78 24.66 -1.32
N ALA A 136 -8.82 23.83 -0.88
CA ALA A 136 -8.20 24.00 0.43
C ALA A 136 -7.25 25.22 0.47
N ASP A 137 -6.47 25.45 -0.59
CA ASP A 137 -5.59 26.62 -0.69
C ASP A 137 -6.40 27.91 -0.94
N GLY A 138 -7.51 27.85 -1.67
CA GLY A 138 -8.42 28.98 -1.89
C GLY A 138 -9.17 29.43 -0.63
N LEU A 139 -9.65 28.48 0.19
CA LEU A 139 -10.28 28.79 1.48
C LEU A 139 -9.28 29.43 2.44
N ARG A 140 -8.03 28.94 2.48
CA ARG A 140 -6.96 29.51 3.31
C ARG A 140 -6.56 30.91 2.84
N ALA A 141 -6.50 31.15 1.53
CA ALA A 141 -6.24 32.47 0.97
C ALA A 141 -7.40 33.45 1.24
N LEU A 142 -8.64 32.99 1.23
CA LEU A 142 -9.81 33.80 1.60
C LEU A 142 -9.78 34.19 3.08
N ILE A 143 -9.49 33.23 3.98
CA ILE A 143 -9.40 33.50 5.43
C ILE A 143 -8.27 34.49 5.72
N LEU A 144 -7.09 34.31 5.11
CA LEU A 144 -5.97 35.24 5.27
C LEU A 144 -6.21 36.61 4.60
N GLY A 145 -6.95 36.63 3.49
CA GLY A 145 -7.36 37.86 2.81
C GLY A 145 -8.34 38.69 3.66
N VAL A 146 -9.33 38.05 4.28
CA VAL A 146 -10.27 38.73 5.18
C VAL A 146 -9.56 39.22 6.45
N LEU A 147 -8.60 38.48 7.00
CA LEU A 147 -7.81 38.94 8.16
C LEU A 147 -6.97 40.19 7.85
N ASN A 148 -6.38 40.27 6.65
CA ASN A 148 -5.57 41.44 6.25
C ASN A 148 -6.41 42.69 5.94
N VAL A 149 -7.72 42.56 5.66
CA VAL A 149 -8.62 43.71 5.49
C VAL A 149 -8.97 44.35 6.85
N VAL A 150 -8.96 43.56 7.93
CA VAL A 150 -9.33 44.02 9.28
C VAL A 150 -8.12 44.50 10.09
N THR A 151 -6.89 44.18 9.65
CA THR A 151 -5.66 44.61 10.34
C THR A 151 -4.62 45.13 9.35
N PRO A 152 -4.56 46.46 9.09
CA PRO A 152 -3.50 47.02 8.25
C PRO A 152 -2.19 47.05 9.04
N SER A 153 -1.22 46.22 8.65
CA SER A 153 0.18 46.37 9.08
C SER A 153 1.02 46.93 7.93
N PRO A 154 1.99 47.83 8.23
CA PRO A 154 2.71 48.59 7.23
C PRO A 154 3.72 47.75 6.47
N SER A 155 3.80 48.01 5.17
CA SER A 155 4.79 47.49 4.23
C SER A 155 6.18 48.10 4.49
N GLY A 156 7.19 47.22 4.62
CA GLY A 156 8.60 47.59 4.76
C GLY A 156 9.52 46.51 4.22
N SER A 157 10.45 46.93 3.37
CA SER A 157 11.38 46.20 2.49
C SER A 157 12.30 45.14 3.12
N GLY A 158 12.70 44.16 2.29
CA GLY A 158 14.10 43.79 2.15
C GLY A 158 14.70 42.79 3.15
N GLY A 159 15.03 41.60 2.64
CA GLY A 159 16.21 40.84 3.08
C GLY A 159 16.23 40.34 4.53
N SER A 160 15.42 39.34 4.85
CA SER A 160 15.79 38.37 5.88
C SER A 160 15.27 37.00 5.50
N ARG A 161 16.15 36.19 4.90
CA ARG A 161 15.97 34.74 4.74
C ARG A 161 16.18 34.07 6.11
N ARG A 162 15.48 34.56 7.14
CA ARG A 162 15.24 33.80 8.35
C ARG A 162 14.25 32.72 7.94
N THR A 163 14.71 31.48 8.00
CA THR A 163 13.86 30.31 7.98
C THR A 163 12.85 30.46 9.11
N THR A 164 11.72 31.10 8.83
CA THR A 164 10.51 30.96 9.62
C THR A 164 10.29 29.46 9.72
N HIS A 165 10.47 28.91 10.91
CA HIS A 165 10.36 27.50 11.17
C HIS A 165 8.89 27.15 11.01
N ASP A 166 8.46 26.87 9.77
CA ASP A 166 7.08 26.53 9.47
C ASP A 166 6.78 25.19 10.17
N PRO A 167 6.00 25.19 11.26
CA PRO A 167 5.75 23.99 12.05
C PRO A 167 5.07 22.91 11.20
N TYR A 168 4.33 23.32 10.16
CA TYR A 168 3.71 22.41 9.22
C TYR A 168 4.75 21.66 8.37
N LEU A 169 5.75 22.34 7.82
CA LEU A 169 6.81 21.69 7.05
C LEU A 169 7.69 20.81 7.95
N ALA A 170 7.93 21.22 9.20
CA ALA A 170 8.66 20.41 10.17
C ALA A 170 7.92 19.10 10.46
N GLU A 171 6.59 19.14 10.62
CA GLU A 171 5.74 17.97 10.82
C GLU A 171 5.73 17.04 9.59
N LEU A 172 5.59 17.58 8.38
CA LEU A 172 5.67 16.79 7.16
C LEU A 172 7.04 16.09 7.00
N ALA A 173 8.12 16.79 7.32
CA ALA A 173 9.46 16.20 7.32
C ALA A 173 9.59 15.10 8.39
N ARG A 174 8.99 15.28 9.57
CA ARG A 174 8.95 14.27 10.64
C ARG A 174 8.22 13.01 10.19
N GLN A 175 7.05 13.16 9.55
CA GLN A 175 6.28 12.04 9.00
C GLN A 175 7.05 11.32 7.89
N ALA A 176 7.68 12.06 6.97
CA ALA A 176 8.51 11.48 5.92
C ALA A 176 9.73 10.72 6.48
N ARG A 177 10.35 11.22 7.57
CA ARG A 177 11.42 10.49 8.30
C ARG A 177 10.89 9.22 8.94
N GLY A 178 9.73 9.27 9.59
CA GLY A 178 9.09 8.10 10.19
C GLY A 178 8.77 7.03 9.13
N LYS A 179 8.24 7.43 7.98
CA LYS A 179 8.02 6.52 6.86
C LYS A 179 9.34 5.95 6.33
N LEU A 180 10.38 6.78 6.19
CA LEU A 180 11.69 6.33 5.71
C LEU A 180 12.38 5.35 6.67
N SER A 181 12.24 5.52 7.99
CA SER A 181 12.80 4.60 8.98
C SER A 181 12.04 3.27 9.05
N ALA A 182 10.77 3.26 8.67
CA ALA A 182 9.93 2.05 8.58
C ALA A 182 10.25 1.13 7.38
N ALA A 183 11.49 1.16 6.89
CA ALA A 183 11.95 0.24 5.84
C ALA A 183 11.71 -1.23 6.26
N PRO A 184 11.41 -2.15 5.32
CA PRO A 184 11.49 -2.01 3.86
C PRO A 184 10.33 -1.22 3.21
N HIS A 185 10.53 -0.76 1.97
CA HIS A 185 9.50 -0.08 1.17
C HIS A 185 9.10 -0.88 -0.07
N LEU A 186 7.82 -0.84 -0.38
CA LEU A 186 7.16 -1.52 -1.48
C LEU A 186 6.29 -0.51 -2.25
N LEU A 187 5.88 -0.87 -3.46
CA LEU A 187 4.78 -0.20 -4.14
C LEU A 187 3.51 -1.03 -3.95
N VAL A 188 2.40 -0.33 -3.67
CA VAL A 188 1.10 -0.95 -3.43
C VAL A 188 0.02 -0.31 -4.29
N ALA A 189 -0.87 -1.12 -4.85
CA ALA A 189 -2.12 -0.67 -5.45
C ALA A 189 -3.28 -1.58 -5.02
N VAL A 190 -4.42 -1.00 -4.68
CA VAL A 190 -5.59 -1.72 -4.17
C VAL A 190 -6.77 -1.51 -5.10
N TYR A 191 -7.26 -2.60 -5.69
CA TYR A 191 -8.43 -2.62 -6.57
C TYR A 191 -9.51 -3.51 -5.98
N ALA A 192 -10.75 -3.02 -5.96
CA ALA A 192 -11.91 -3.79 -5.57
C ALA A 192 -12.87 -3.91 -6.76
N THR A 193 -13.29 -5.13 -7.05
CA THR A 193 -14.27 -5.43 -8.08
C THR A 193 -15.52 -5.99 -7.44
N GLY A 194 -16.67 -5.40 -7.74
CA GLY A 194 -17.99 -5.93 -7.43
C GLY A 194 -18.67 -6.40 -8.71
N ALA A 195 -19.41 -7.49 -8.61
CA ALA A 195 -20.34 -7.94 -9.65
C ALA A 195 -21.77 -8.02 -9.10
N GLY A 196 -22.72 -7.85 -10.01
CA GLY A 196 -24.13 -7.96 -9.70
C GLY A 196 -25.01 -7.92 -10.95
N PRO A 197 -26.34 -8.03 -10.75
CA PRO A 197 -27.32 -8.06 -11.85
C PRO A 197 -27.36 -6.75 -12.63
N THR A 198 -27.04 -5.62 -11.97
CA THR A 198 -27.01 -4.29 -12.58
C THR A 198 -25.67 -3.62 -12.34
N LYS A 199 -25.36 -2.61 -13.16
CA LYS A 199 -24.18 -1.75 -12.99
C LYS A 199 -24.18 -1.01 -11.65
N ALA A 200 -25.35 -0.59 -11.17
CA ALA A 200 -25.49 0.08 -9.88
C ALA A 200 -25.20 -0.89 -8.72
N ALA A 201 -25.73 -2.10 -8.77
CA ALA A 201 -25.43 -3.15 -7.78
C ALA A 201 -23.93 -3.50 -7.77
N ALA A 202 -23.32 -3.67 -8.95
CA ALA A 202 -21.88 -3.92 -9.07
C ALA A 202 -21.03 -2.77 -8.52
N LEU A 203 -21.44 -1.51 -8.76
CA LEU A 203 -20.77 -0.34 -8.22
C LEU A 203 -20.93 -0.24 -6.70
N SER A 204 -22.12 -0.50 -6.17
CA SER A 204 -22.37 -0.54 -4.73
C SER A 204 -21.51 -1.59 -4.05
N ALA A 205 -21.49 -2.83 -4.57
CA ALA A 205 -20.66 -3.91 -4.04
C ALA A 205 -19.16 -3.55 -4.04
N ALA A 206 -18.66 -2.93 -5.12
CA ALA A 206 -17.27 -2.44 -5.15
C ALA A 206 -17.03 -1.31 -4.15
N ALA A 207 -18.00 -0.40 -4.00
CA ALA A 207 -17.93 0.72 -3.07
C ALA A 207 -17.91 0.25 -1.61
N ASP A 208 -18.71 -0.75 -1.26
CA ASP A 208 -18.79 -1.36 0.08
C ASP A 208 -17.48 -2.04 0.47
N ILE A 209 -16.80 -2.71 -0.47
CA ILE A 209 -15.46 -3.26 -0.22
C ILE A 209 -14.46 -2.12 0.05
N THR A 210 -14.46 -1.08 -0.78
CA THR A 210 -13.49 0.02 -0.65
C THR A 210 -13.76 0.97 0.53
N SER A 211 -14.99 1.06 1.02
CA SER A 211 -15.34 1.96 2.12
C SER A 211 -14.66 1.55 3.43
N GLY A 212 -14.44 0.26 3.65
CA GLY A 212 -13.72 -0.26 4.82
C GLY A 212 -12.29 0.27 4.95
N PHE A 213 -11.63 0.63 3.84
CA PHE A 213 -10.30 1.25 3.89
C PHE A 213 -10.30 2.67 4.47
N GLY A 214 -11.45 3.33 4.57
CA GLY A 214 -11.58 4.62 5.25
C GLY A 214 -11.25 4.55 6.74
N LEU A 215 -11.31 3.36 7.36
CA LEU A 215 -10.90 3.13 8.75
C LEU A 215 -9.37 3.09 8.92
N LEU A 216 -8.62 2.89 7.83
CA LEU A 216 -7.16 2.86 7.86
C LEU A 216 -6.54 4.25 7.65
N SER A 217 -7.19 5.09 6.84
CA SER A 217 -6.85 6.49 6.70
C SER A 217 -8.00 7.27 6.07
N ALA A 218 -8.16 8.52 6.48
CA ALA A 218 -9.06 9.47 5.82
C ALA A 218 -8.57 9.86 4.41
N HIS A 219 -7.33 9.52 4.05
CA HIS A 219 -6.67 10.00 2.85
C HIS A 219 -6.82 9.10 1.63
N PHE A 220 -7.94 8.39 1.52
CA PHE A 220 -8.27 7.60 0.34
C PHE A 220 -9.43 8.18 -0.46
N THR A 221 -9.28 8.13 -1.78
CA THR A 221 -10.37 8.37 -2.72
C THR A 221 -10.56 7.16 -3.63
N ARG A 222 -11.72 7.08 -4.27
CA ARG A 222 -12.12 5.97 -5.12
C ARG A 222 -12.17 6.46 -6.55
N ARG A 223 -11.52 5.73 -7.47
CA ARG A 223 -11.60 6.01 -8.90
C ARG A 223 -12.11 4.79 -9.65
N ARG A 224 -13.19 4.97 -10.38
CA ARG A 224 -13.70 3.91 -11.26
C ARG A 224 -12.71 3.63 -12.39
N MET A 225 -12.43 2.35 -12.61
CA MET A 225 -11.60 1.91 -13.73
C MET A 225 -12.45 1.68 -14.98
N ARG A 226 -11.84 1.91 -16.15
CA ARG A 226 -12.45 1.56 -17.44
C ARG A 226 -12.32 0.05 -17.65
N GLY A 227 -13.42 -0.60 -18.07
CA GLY A 227 -13.46 -2.05 -18.30
C GLY A 227 -13.30 -2.86 -17.00
N GLY A 228 -14.31 -2.87 -16.13
CA GLY A 228 -14.23 -3.51 -14.80
C GLY A 228 -13.81 -4.99 -14.86
N THR A 229 -14.38 -5.76 -15.77
CA THR A 229 -13.98 -7.16 -15.99
C THR A 229 -12.51 -7.29 -16.41
N THR A 230 -12.05 -6.46 -17.35
CA THR A 230 -10.65 -6.43 -17.78
C THR A 230 -9.71 -6.01 -16.66
N ALA A 231 -10.10 -5.03 -15.84
CA ALA A 231 -9.31 -4.57 -14.70
C ALA A 231 -9.18 -5.69 -13.64
N ALA A 232 -10.26 -6.42 -13.36
CA ALA A 232 -10.24 -7.57 -12.45
C ALA A 232 -9.34 -8.72 -12.92
N ALA A 233 -9.20 -8.89 -14.24
CA ALA A 233 -8.32 -9.90 -14.82
C ALA A 233 -6.84 -9.51 -14.77
N GLN A 234 -6.52 -8.21 -14.61
CA GLN A 234 -5.13 -7.76 -14.54
C GLN A 234 -4.45 -8.28 -13.28
N ARG A 235 -3.30 -8.93 -13.47
CA ARG A 235 -2.44 -9.41 -12.37
C ARG A 235 -1.22 -8.50 -12.16
N TRP A 236 -0.96 -7.64 -13.13
CA TRP A 236 0.11 -6.67 -13.11
C TRP A 236 -0.46 -5.25 -13.13
N VAL A 237 0.17 -4.37 -12.35
CA VAL A 237 -0.15 -2.94 -12.31
C VAL A 237 1.11 -2.16 -12.63
N PRO A 238 1.08 -1.21 -13.58
CA PRO A 238 2.23 -0.38 -13.84
C PRO A 238 2.55 0.45 -12.59
N GLU A 239 3.85 0.64 -12.32
CA GLU A 239 4.34 1.48 -11.22
C GLU A 239 3.63 2.85 -11.15
N THR A 240 3.21 3.37 -12.30
CA THR A 240 2.52 4.64 -12.46
C THR A 240 1.20 4.77 -11.72
N ARG A 241 0.60 3.63 -11.36
CA ARG A 241 -0.67 3.52 -10.64
C ARG A 241 -0.49 2.96 -9.23
N MET A 242 0.74 2.80 -8.77
CA MET A 242 1.05 2.29 -7.44
C MET A 242 1.64 3.39 -6.56
N SER A 243 1.37 3.28 -5.27
CA SER A 243 1.81 4.21 -4.23
C SER A 243 2.93 3.60 -3.41
N LEU A 244 3.88 4.42 -2.97
CA LEU A 244 4.95 3.95 -2.09
C LEU A 244 4.40 3.66 -0.70
N ALA A 245 4.67 2.48 -0.17
CA ALA A 245 4.24 2.04 1.16
C ALA A 245 5.42 1.42 1.92
N ALA A 246 5.49 1.65 3.23
CA ALA A 246 6.30 0.82 4.11
C ALA A 246 5.67 -0.59 4.23
N VAL A 247 6.44 -1.60 4.62
CA VAL A 247 5.91 -2.98 4.77
C VAL A 247 4.72 -3.04 5.72
N GLY A 248 4.73 -2.28 6.83
CA GLY A 248 3.60 -2.22 7.77
C GLY A 248 2.32 -1.67 7.14
N GLU A 249 2.44 -0.64 6.30
CA GLU A 249 1.31 -0.07 5.55
C GLU A 249 0.81 -1.03 4.48
N ALA A 250 1.73 -1.69 3.76
CA ALA A 250 1.38 -2.70 2.77
C ALA A 250 0.66 -3.89 3.42
N ALA A 251 1.09 -4.32 4.61
CA ALA A 251 0.44 -5.36 5.38
C ALA A 251 -0.95 -4.94 5.85
N ALA A 252 -1.10 -3.71 6.35
CA ALA A 252 -2.38 -3.13 6.73
C ALA A 252 -3.37 -3.04 5.56
N LEU A 253 -2.90 -2.80 4.34
CA LEU A 253 -3.74 -2.78 3.14
C LEU A 253 -4.04 -4.18 2.59
N ALA A 254 -3.08 -5.11 2.71
CA ALA A 254 -3.21 -6.47 2.17
C ALA A 254 -4.13 -7.36 2.99
N GLY A 255 -4.26 -7.09 4.29
CA GLY A 255 -5.25 -7.78 5.13
C GLY A 255 -5.14 -9.28 5.11
N LEU A 256 -3.98 -9.78 5.51
CA LEU A 256 -3.93 -11.17 5.91
C LEU A 256 -4.64 -11.27 7.27
N PRO A 257 -5.75 -12.03 7.37
CA PRO A 257 -6.54 -12.07 8.60
C PRO A 257 -5.66 -12.52 9.76
N ALA A 258 -5.66 -11.76 10.86
CA ALA A 258 -4.93 -12.12 12.07
C ALA A 258 -5.44 -13.44 12.64
N GLU A 259 -6.74 -13.72 12.45
CA GLU A 259 -7.43 -14.95 12.82
C GLU A 259 -8.30 -15.47 11.65
N PRO A 260 -7.73 -16.32 10.77
CA PRO A 260 -8.42 -16.84 9.58
C PRO A 260 -9.72 -17.59 9.89
N ALA A 261 -9.81 -18.25 11.06
CA ALA A 261 -11.00 -18.99 11.48
C ALA A 261 -12.24 -18.13 11.65
N ALA A 262 -12.09 -16.86 12.06
CA ALA A 262 -13.22 -15.94 12.19
C ALA A 262 -13.92 -15.66 10.84
N TYR A 263 -13.24 -15.94 9.73
CA TYR A 263 -13.73 -15.71 8.36
C TYR A 263 -13.97 -17.02 7.59
N GLY A 264 -14.11 -18.14 8.30
CA GLY A 264 -14.39 -19.46 7.72
C GLY A 264 -13.20 -20.08 6.97
N LEU A 265 -11.96 -19.66 7.27
CA LEU A 265 -10.74 -20.27 6.76
C LEU A 265 -10.20 -21.28 7.80
N PRO A 266 -9.69 -22.46 7.41
CA PRO A 266 -9.19 -23.45 8.37
C PRO A 266 -8.04 -22.85 9.18
N ALA A 267 -8.24 -22.69 10.50
CA ALA A 267 -7.21 -22.21 11.40
C ALA A 267 -6.15 -23.29 11.59
N ALA A 268 -4.91 -22.95 11.24
CA ALA A 268 -3.76 -23.64 11.80
C ALA A 268 -3.15 -22.76 12.88
N ALA A 269 -2.87 -23.38 14.04
CA ALA A 269 -2.28 -22.71 15.19
C ALA A 269 -0.88 -22.17 14.86
N SER A 270 -0.78 -20.89 14.48
CA SER A 270 0.49 -20.23 14.25
C SER A 270 1.18 -19.95 15.58
N ARG A 271 2.22 -20.73 15.94
CA ARG A 271 3.17 -20.30 16.99
C ARG A 271 4.13 -19.29 16.36
N ARG A 272 4.01 -18.02 16.76
CA ARG A 272 4.66 -16.84 16.13
C ARG A 272 6.06 -16.59 16.71
N ARG A 273 7.04 -16.28 15.86
CA ARG A 273 8.35 -15.72 16.24
C ARG A 273 8.48 -14.30 15.68
N PRO A 274 9.03 -13.33 16.42
CA PRO A 274 9.25 -11.97 15.92
C PRO A 274 10.20 -11.97 14.72
N GLY A 275 9.83 -11.24 13.67
CA GLY A 275 10.58 -11.09 12.43
C GLY A 275 11.83 -10.22 12.63
N GLY A 276 12.92 -10.82 13.11
CA GLY A 276 14.23 -10.18 13.24
C GLY A 276 15.17 -10.55 12.10
N ARG A 277 15.61 -9.52 11.36
CA ARG A 277 16.91 -9.34 10.67
C ARG A 277 17.40 -10.25 9.53
N ASP A 278 16.77 -11.39 9.22
CA ASP A 278 17.28 -12.28 8.15
C ASP A 278 16.33 -12.46 6.97
N VAL A 279 15.80 -11.35 6.45
CA VAL A 279 15.20 -11.35 5.11
C VAL A 279 16.24 -10.74 4.18
N PHE A 280 16.80 -11.60 3.30
CA PHE A 280 17.83 -11.31 2.29
C PHE A 280 19.31 -11.46 2.71
N ARG A 281 19.77 -12.71 2.80
CA ARG A 281 21.07 -13.11 2.23
C ARG A 281 20.85 -14.31 1.30
N THR A 282 20.81 -14.05 0.00
CA THR A 282 20.99 -15.10 -1.00
C THR A 282 22.50 -15.32 -1.17
N GLY A 283 23.01 -16.42 -0.59
CA GLY A 283 24.36 -16.95 -0.85
C GLY A 283 25.42 -16.68 0.23
N PRO A 284 26.43 -17.57 0.37
CA PRO A 284 27.58 -17.33 1.24
C PRO A 284 28.35 -16.09 0.77
N ALA A 285 28.92 -15.36 1.72
CA ALA A 285 29.72 -14.17 1.42
C ALA A 285 30.85 -14.52 0.43
N PRO A 286 31.08 -13.71 -0.62
CA PRO A 286 32.24 -13.93 -1.48
C PRO A 286 33.51 -13.84 -0.63
N PRO A 287 34.45 -14.79 -0.75
CA PRO A 287 35.76 -14.65 -0.14
C PRO A 287 36.41 -13.37 -0.69
N LYS A 288 37.04 -12.63 0.23
CA LYS A 288 37.82 -11.43 -0.05
C LYS A 288 38.84 -11.77 -1.16
N PRO A 289 38.96 -10.97 -2.23
CA PRO A 289 39.91 -11.28 -3.28
C PRO A 289 41.32 -11.22 -2.71
N ALA A 290 42.03 -12.36 -2.77
CA ALA A 290 43.48 -12.39 -2.75
C ALA A 290 43.95 -12.05 -4.17
N ASP A 291 44.96 -11.20 -4.26
CA ASP A 291 45.65 -10.86 -5.49
C ASP A 291 46.30 -12.13 -6.09
N ASP A 292 45.89 -12.54 -7.29
CA ASP A 292 46.81 -12.99 -8.37
C ASP A 292 46.06 -13.23 -9.71
N PRO A 293 46.75 -13.08 -10.86
CA PRO A 293 46.13 -12.90 -12.17
C PRO A 293 46.05 -14.21 -12.97
N GLY A 294 44.94 -14.34 -13.70
CA GLY A 294 44.82 -15.28 -14.82
C GLY A 294 43.85 -16.42 -14.57
N ASP A 295 42.64 -16.30 -15.12
CA ASP A 295 42.23 -17.27 -16.14
C ASP A 295 40.97 -16.82 -16.91
N LYS A 296 40.88 -17.28 -18.17
CA LYS A 296 39.96 -16.84 -19.24
C LYS A 296 38.51 -17.34 -19.08
N PRO A 297 37.52 -16.76 -19.81
CA PRO A 297 36.10 -17.07 -19.63
C PRO A 297 35.66 -18.30 -20.45
N THR A 298 34.86 -19.17 -19.84
CA THR A 298 34.18 -20.26 -20.54
C THR A 298 32.71 -19.94 -20.79
N VAL A 299 32.39 -19.97 -22.09
CA VAL A 299 31.09 -20.12 -22.77
C VAL A 299 30.35 -21.35 -22.16
N TRP A 300 29.02 -21.47 -22.14
CA TRP A 300 28.24 -22.17 -23.17
C TRP A 300 26.72 -22.06 -22.97
N SER A 301 26.08 -22.16 -24.12
CA SER A 301 24.69 -22.10 -24.51
C SER A 301 23.81 -23.25 -24.01
N ILE A 302 22.51 -22.93 -23.94
CA ILE A 302 21.23 -23.66 -24.10
C ILE A 302 21.25 -25.11 -24.66
N PRO A 303 20.17 -25.89 -24.40
CA PRO A 303 18.98 -25.85 -25.26
C PRO A 303 17.65 -25.53 -24.54
#